data_AF-B7PVV8-F1
#
_entry.id   AF-B7PVV8-F1
#
_cell.length_a   1.000
_cell.length_b   1.000
_cell.length_c   1.000
_cell.angle_alpha   90.00
_cell.angle_beta   90.00
_cell.angle_gamma   90.00
#
_symmetry.space_group_name_H-M   'P 1'
#
loop_
_entity.id
_entity.type
_entity.pdbx_description
1 polymer ?
#
loop_
_entity_poly.entity_id
_entity_poly.type
_entity_poly.pdbx_seq_one_letter_code
_entity_poly.pdbx_strand_id
1 'polypeptide(L)'
;MCMTRAMAEPDERRATYLQSELVRSLWSDTEARLKKLGGAQGDDKALAGALWRVMLMCEGNDPSALETLVCYVRRQMHRLDGMTIDEFTKEDNLSWTPLLECRPDNLQ
;
A
#
# COMPACT_ATOMS: atom_id res chain seq x y z
N MET A 1 -12.84 -1.24 -9.14
CA MET A 1 -13.87 -2.06 -9.81
C MET A 1 -14.47 -3.15 -8.90
N CYS A 2 -13.70 -3.99 -8.22
CA CYS A 2 -14.26 -5.04 -7.34
C CYS A 2 -15.00 -4.49 -6.11
N MET A 3 -14.47 -3.47 -5.43
CA MET A 3 -15.14 -2.77 -4.32
C MET A 3 -16.48 -2.17 -4.76
N THR A 4 -16.52 -1.50 -5.91
CA THR A 4 -17.75 -0.90 -6.46
C THR A 4 -18.82 -1.94 -6.76
N ARG A 5 -18.43 -3.15 -7.17
CA ARG A 5 -19.35 -4.29 -7.36
C ARG A 5 -19.80 -4.88 -6.02
N ALA A 6 -18.92 -5.00 -5.03
CA ALA A 6 -19.24 -5.48 -3.69
C ALA A 6 -20.17 -4.51 -2.92
N MET A 7 -20.06 -3.21 -3.17
CA MET A 7 -20.96 -2.18 -2.62
C MET A 7 -22.32 -2.12 -3.33
N ALA A 8 -22.46 -2.74 -4.50
CA ALA A 8 -23.73 -2.86 -5.21
C ALA A 8 -24.53 -4.13 -4.79
N GLU A 9 -24.00 -4.92 -3.85
CA GLU A 9 -24.67 -6.10 -3.31
C GLU A 9 -25.80 -5.66 -2.36
N PRO A 10 -27.06 -6.05 -2.64
CA PRO A 10 -28.22 -5.62 -1.84
C PRO A 10 -28.30 -6.33 -0.47
N ASP A 11 -27.66 -7.49 -0.31
CA ASP A 11 -27.57 -8.19 0.97
C ASP A 11 -26.39 -7.64 1.78
N GLU A 12 -26.69 -6.92 2.86
CA GLU A 12 -25.72 -6.23 3.71
C GLU A 12 -24.67 -7.18 4.34
N ARG A 13 -25.07 -8.40 4.72
CA ARG A 13 -24.12 -9.38 5.29
C ARG A 13 -23.16 -9.88 4.23
N ARG A 14 -23.68 -10.15 3.03
CA ARG A 14 -22.86 -10.56 1.89
C ARG A 14 -21.96 -9.44 1.40
N ALA A 15 -22.45 -8.21 1.34
CA ALA A 15 -21.66 -7.04 1.00
C ALA A 15 -20.47 -6.89 1.95
N THR A 16 -20.71 -6.95 3.26
CA THR A 16 -19.68 -6.85 4.30
C THR A 16 -18.67 -8.01 4.20
N TYR A 17 -19.14 -9.24 3.97
CA TYR A 17 -18.27 -10.40 3.78
C TYR A 17 -17.40 -10.25 2.52
N LEU A 18 -17.99 -9.86 1.38
CA LEU A 18 -17.28 -9.67 0.12
C LEU A 18 -16.23 -8.56 0.24
N GLN A 19 -16.56 -7.45 0.91
CA GLN A 19 -15.60 -6.40 1.19
C GLN A 19 -14.46 -6.94 2.05
N SER A 20 -14.75 -7.60 3.17
CA SER A 20 -13.76 -8.17 4.07
C SER A 20 -12.82 -9.16 3.35
N GLU A 21 -13.38 -10.04 2.52
CA GLU A 21 -12.61 -11.06 1.81
C GLU A 21 -11.78 -10.46 0.66
N LEU A 22 -12.33 -9.49 -0.09
CA LEU A 22 -11.58 -8.76 -1.10
C LEU A 22 -10.39 -8.02 -0.48
N VAL A 23 -10.63 -7.35 0.64
CA VAL A 23 -9.65 -6.59 1.39
C VAL A 23 -8.54 -7.51 1.93
N ARG A 24 -8.89 -8.66 2.53
CA ARG A 24 -7.93 -9.69 2.96
C ARG A 24 -7.13 -10.29 1.81
N SER A 25 -7.80 -10.62 0.72
CA SER A 25 -7.18 -11.21 -0.47
C SER A 25 -6.20 -10.23 -1.12
N LEU A 26 -6.60 -8.96 -1.27
CA LEU A 26 -5.74 -7.88 -1.77
C LEU A 26 -4.57 -7.60 -0.83
N TRP A 27 -4.80 -7.60 0.48
CA TRP A 27 -3.75 -7.43 1.48
C TRP A 27 -2.68 -8.53 1.37
N SER A 28 -3.13 -9.79 1.37
CA SER A 28 -2.26 -10.96 1.23
C SER A 28 -1.47 -10.96 -0.10
N ASP A 29 -2.12 -10.62 -1.22
CA ASP A 29 -1.44 -10.50 -2.52
C ASP A 29 -0.41 -9.36 -2.51
N THR A 30 -0.76 -8.22 -1.91
CA THR A 30 0.15 -7.06 -1.78
C THR A 30 1.37 -7.43 -0.94
N GLU A 31 1.18 -8.06 0.22
CA GLU A 31 2.25 -8.54 1.10
C GLU A 31 3.17 -9.52 0.38
N ALA A 32 2.60 -10.51 -0.32
CA ALA A 32 3.35 -11.50 -1.08
C ALA A 32 4.18 -10.86 -2.21
N ARG A 33 3.63 -9.88 -2.93
CA ARG A 33 4.34 -9.13 -3.96
C ARG A 33 5.45 -8.28 -3.36
N LEU A 34 5.20 -7.59 -2.25
CA LEU A 34 6.19 -6.79 -1.53
C LEU A 34 7.36 -7.62 -1.03
N LYS A 35 7.08 -8.81 -0.49
CA LYS A 35 8.08 -9.79 -0.08
C LYS A 35 8.94 -10.25 -1.26
N LYS A 36 8.32 -10.46 -2.43
CA LYS A 36 9.00 -10.83 -3.67
C LYS A 36 9.87 -9.70 -4.25
N LEU A 37 9.54 -8.44 -3.97
CA LEU A 37 10.35 -7.28 -4.34
C LEU A 37 11.59 -7.10 -3.42
N GLY A 38 11.82 -8.02 -2.47
CA GLY A 38 13.01 -8.05 -1.61
C GLY A 38 13.07 -6.93 -0.57
N GLY A 39 12.03 -6.11 -0.46
CA GLY A 39 12.10 -4.79 0.16
C GLY A 39 11.15 -4.53 1.31
N ALA A 40 10.39 -5.53 1.76
CA ALA A 40 9.51 -5.36 2.91
C ALA A 40 10.27 -5.27 4.25
N GLN A 41 11.34 -6.07 4.41
CA GLN A 41 11.97 -6.29 5.73
C GLN A 41 13.48 -6.06 5.77
N GLY A 42 14.15 -5.60 4.71
CA GLY A 42 15.62 -5.64 4.66
C GLY A 42 16.36 -4.45 4.05
N ASP A 43 16.05 -4.06 2.81
CA ASP A 43 16.92 -3.14 2.06
C ASP A 43 16.13 -2.12 1.23
N ASP A 44 16.32 -0.84 1.56
CA ASP A 44 15.73 0.28 0.80
C ASP A 44 16.28 0.36 -0.62
N LYS A 45 17.50 -0.14 -0.88
CA LYS A 45 18.09 -0.16 -2.23
C LYS A 45 17.40 -1.17 -3.13
N ALA A 46 17.02 -2.32 -2.59
CA ALA A 46 16.24 -3.32 -3.31
C ALA A 46 14.83 -2.80 -3.62
N LEU A 47 14.18 -2.16 -2.63
CA LEU A 47 12.88 -1.52 -2.81
C LEU A 47 12.95 -0.39 -3.85
N ALA A 48 13.97 0.47 -3.78
CA ALA A 48 14.21 1.53 -4.74
C ALA A 48 14.40 0.97 -6.15
N GLY A 49 15.25 -0.04 -6.35
CA GLY A 49 15.45 -0.68 -7.65
C GLY A 49 14.20 -1.39 -8.20
N ALA A 50 13.34 -1.91 -7.34
CA ALA A 50 12.04 -2.46 -7.71
C ALA A 50 11.06 -1.37 -8.15
N LEU A 51 10.88 -0.33 -7.33
CA LEU A 51 10.00 0.80 -7.63
C LEU A 51 10.42 1.55 -8.88
N TRP A 52 11.74 1.74 -9.07
CA TRP A 52 12.29 2.36 -10.27
C TRP A 52 11.89 1.61 -11.53
N ARG A 53 12.03 0.28 -11.53
CA ARG A 53 11.70 -0.55 -12.70
C ARG A 53 10.21 -0.63 -13.01
N VAL A 54 9.36 -0.52 -12.00
CA VAL A 54 7.91 -0.73 -12.13
C VAL A 54 7.15 0.57 -12.35
N MET A 55 7.51 1.65 -11.64
CA MET A 55 6.74 2.90 -11.62
C MET A 55 7.45 4.06 -12.32
N LEU A 56 8.78 4.11 -12.32
CA LEU A 56 9.54 5.28 -12.84
C LEU A 56 10.19 5.04 -14.22
N MET A 57 10.31 3.79 -14.66
CA MET A 57 10.73 3.42 -16.03
C MET A 57 9.82 4.02 -17.13
N CYS A 58 8.59 4.44 -16.78
CA CYS A 58 7.64 5.00 -17.76
C CYS A 58 7.62 6.53 -17.84
N GLU A 59 7.95 7.28 -16.78
CA GLU A 59 7.66 8.74 -16.75
C GLU A 59 8.73 9.67 -16.18
N GLY A 60 9.87 9.21 -15.68
CA GLY A 60 10.92 10.16 -15.30
C GLY A 60 12.00 9.61 -14.40
N ASN A 61 13.22 10.00 -14.71
CA ASN A 61 14.45 9.55 -14.06
C ASN A 61 14.83 10.47 -12.87
N ASP A 62 13.86 10.96 -12.09
CA ASP A 62 14.12 11.83 -10.93
C ASP A 62 14.44 10.97 -9.69
N PRO A 63 15.67 11.01 -9.16
CA PRO A 63 16.05 10.29 -7.95
C PRO A 63 15.24 10.74 -6.72
N SER A 64 14.81 12.00 -6.68
CA SER A 64 14.06 12.58 -5.56
C SER A 64 12.65 12.00 -5.46
N ALA A 65 11.99 11.80 -6.62
CA ALA A 65 10.70 11.11 -6.70
C ALA A 65 10.81 9.64 -6.26
N LEU A 66 11.91 8.96 -6.61
CA LEU A 66 12.16 7.59 -6.15
C LEU A 66 12.29 7.51 -4.62
N GLU A 67 13.08 8.39 -4.03
CA GLU A 67 13.29 8.44 -2.59
C GLU A 67 11.98 8.73 -1.83
N THR A 68 11.18 9.67 -2.32
CA THR A 68 9.86 9.99 -1.76
C THR A 68 8.93 8.77 -1.81
N LEU A 69 8.95 8.03 -2.92
CA LEU A 69 8.14 6.83 -3.10
C LEU A 69 8.59 5.69 -2.18
N VAL A 70 9.90 5.48 -2.02
CA VAL A 70 10.48 4.51 -1.08
C VAL A 70 10.05 4.84 0.35
N CYS A 71 10.20 6.11 0.77
CA CYS A 71 9.81 6.57 2.09
C CYS A 71 8.30 6.37 2.35
N TYR A 72 7.47 6.74 1.37
CA TYR A 72 6.03 6.54 1.44
C TYR A 72 5.66 5.07 1.60
N VAL A 73 6.19 4.18 0.76
CA VAL A 73 5.91 2.74 0.84
C VAL A 73 6.33 2.18 2.19
N ARG A 74 7.52 2.55 2.70
CA ARG A 74 7.97 2.11 4.03
C ARG A 74 7.09 2.61 5.17
N ARG A 75 6.60 3.85 5.10
CA ARG A 75 5.67 4.40 6.09
C ARG A 75 4.33 3.68 6.09
N GLN A 76 3.79 3.41 4.89
CA GLN A 76 2.53 2.68 4.76
C GLN A 76 2.67 1.23 5.25
N MET A 77 3.77 0.56 4.89
CA MET A 77 4.09 -0.77 5.40
C MET A 77 4.14 -0.82 6.92
N HIS A 78 4.93 0.07 7.55
CA HIS A 78 5.08 0.09 8.99
C HIS A 78 3.73 0.29 9.71
N ARG A 79 2.88 1.15 9.17
CA ARG A 79 1.54 1.37 9.71
C ARG A 79 0.64 0.14 9.55
N LEU A 80 0.74 -0.55 8.43
CA LEU A 80 -0.09 -1.72 8.16
C LEU A 80 0.39 -2.96 8.92
N ASP A 81 1.71 -3.12 9.12
CA ASP A 81 2.30 -4.18 9.96
C ASP A 81 1.83 -4.07 11.42
N GLY A 82 1.51 -2.85 11.88
CA GLY A 82 0.95 -2.60 13.20
C GLY A 82 -0.58 -2.75 13.29
N MET A 83 -1.27 -3.03 12.17
CA MET A 83 -2.73 -3.06 12.11
C MET A 83 -3.27 -4.49 12.11
N THR A 84 -4.27 -4.75 12.94
CA THR A 84 -5.00 -6.01 12.91
C THR A 84 -5.98 -6.05 11.74
N ILE A 85 -6.38 -7.25 11.30
CA ILE A 85 -7.37 -7.42 10.22
C ILE A 85 -8.69 -6.71 10.54
N ASP A 86 -9.13 -6.72 11.80
CA ASP A 86 -10.38 -6.08 12.21
C ASP A 86 -10.28 -4.55 12.15
N GLU A 87 -9.12 -3.99 12.50
CA GLU A 87 -8.83 -2.57 12.32
C GLU A 87 -8.75 -2.20 10.83
N PHE A 88 -8.16 -3.06 10.00
CA PHE A 88 -8.05 -2.85 8.56
C PHE A 88 -9.42 -2.85 7.85
N THR A 89 -10.37 -3.64 8.36
CA THR A 89 -11.70 -3.85 7.76
C THR A 89 -12.73 -2.82 8.22
N LYS A 90 -12.42 -2.03 9.26
CA LYS A 90 -13.32 -0.98 9.75
C LYS A 90 -13.35 0.19 8.78
N GLU A 91 -14.55 0.60 8.35
CA GLU A 91 -14.73 1.79 7.49
C GLU A 91 -13.98 3.00 8.06
N ASP A 92 -13.38 3.78 7.15
CA ASP A 92 -12.57 4.99 7.42
C ASP A 92 -11.26 4.82 8.22
N ASN A 93 -10.84 3.62 8.59
CA ASN A 93 -9.59 3.45 9.36
C ASN A 93 -8.30 3.62 8.52
N LEU A 94 -8.45 3.70 7.18
CA LEU A 94 -7.36 3.82 6.22
C LEU A 94 -7.20 5.25 5.68
N SER A 95 -6.78 6.18 6.54
CA SER A 95 -6.36 7.52 6.12
C SER A 95 -4.95 7.52 5.51
N TRP A 96 -4.80 7.36 4.19
CA TRP A 96 -3.47 7.38 3.56
C TRP A 96 -2.80 8.76 3.73
N THR A 97 -1.56 8.78 4.23
CA THR A 97 -0.77 10.02 4.28
C THR A 97 -0.50 10.49 2.85
N PRO A 98 -0.69 11.75 2.49
CA PRO A 98 -0.31 12.24 1.18
C PRO A 98 1.16 11.94 0.86
N LEU A 99 1.43 11.52 -0.38
CA LEU A 99 2.77 11.13 -0.86
C LEU A 99 3.83 12.23 -0.58
N LEU A 100 3.44 13.50 -0.77
CA LEU A 100 4.32 14.66 -0.62
C LEU A 100 4.66 14.99 0.85
N GLU A 101 3.89 14.50 1.82
CA GLU A 101 4.21 14.63 3.25
C GLU A 101 5.27 13.60 3.69
N CYS A 102 5.63 12.64 2.82
CA CYS A 102 6.70 11.67 3.06
C CYS A 102 8.05 12.11 2.50
N ARG A 103 8.19 13.38 2.08
CA ARG A 103 9.46 13.91 1.57
C ARG A 103 10.52 13.95 2.68
N PRO A 104 11.77 13.50 2.41
CA PRO A 104 12.85 13.54 3.39
C PRO A 104 13.19 14.97 3.87
N ASP A 105 12.88 16.00 3.09
CA ASP A 105 13.07 17.43 3.47
C ASP A 105 12.25 17.87 4.69
N ASN A 106 11.20 17.13 5.05
CA ASN A 106 10.34 17.42 6.21
C ASN A 106 10.89 16.82 7.53
N LEU A 107 12.04 16.14 7.49
CA LEU A 107 12.82 15.74 8.67
C LEU A 107 13.81 16.87 8.99
N GLN A 108 13.31 17.98 9.55
CA GLN A 108 14.14 18.95 10.28
C GLN A 108 14.10 18.66 11.78
#